data_AF-A0A8J8M9V5-F1
#
_entry.id   AF-A0A8J8M9V5-F1
#
_cell.length_a   1.000
_cell.length_b   1.000
_cell.length_c   1.000
_cell.angle_alpha   90.00
_cell.angle_beta   90.00
_cell.angle_gamma   90.00
#
_symmetry.space_group_name_H-M   'P 1'
#
loop_
_entity.id
_entity.type
_entity.pdbx_description
1 polymer ?
#
loop_
_entity_poly.entity_id
_entity_poly.type
_entity_poly.pdbx_seq_one_letter_code
_entity_poly.pdbx_strand_id
1 'polypeptide(L)'
;MREKIISILLIILIICFIPIFITTIIKGIPREKQNVEIKESVKVLVKEKQESMNLNDYLIGVVAAEMPVNFYEEALKAQAVAARTFTLKKMQNDSNHIFSKKEQAYLTKEDMESSWGTENFAKNYNKIRNAVVNTNNEVIVYKGDLIEAVFHSTSAGMTQSAKDVWGEEIPYLVSVDSLEDINSPEYLHKKTFTQQDFIEKIKEHINDFQTYTDEIINEIQIVSRTKEGYVAQIQIGNKILDGEVVRSYLGLESSNFTIDKVDGNIEVSCKGYGHGVGMSQYGADSLAQKGYTYKEILEHYYTDTAVSVISR
;
A
#
# COMPACT_ATOMS: atom_id res chain seq x y z
N MET A 1 53.02 33.55 -15.92
CA MET A 1 51.99 32.75 -16.61
C MET A 1 52.05 31.27 -16.24
N ARG A 2 53.22 30.62 -16.32
CA ARG A 2 53.38 29.18 -16.03
C ARG A 2 52.85 28.75 -14.66
N GLU A 3 53.14 29.51 -13.60
CA GLU A 3 52.67 29.19 -12.24
C GLU A 3 51.15 29.30 -12.10
N LYS A 4 50.52 30.35 -12.67
CA LYS A 4 49.06 30.49 -12.66
C LYS A 4 48.35 29.37 -13.42
N ILE A 5 48.93 28.89 -14.53
CA ILE A 5 48.39 27.77 -15.31
C ILE A 5 48.47 26.46 -14.50
N ILE A 6 49.57 26.23 -13.79
CA ILE A 6 49.75 25.04 -12.93
C ILE A 6 48.74 25.07 -11.77
N SER A 7 48.51 26.23 -11.13
CA SER A 7 47.51 26.36 -10.07
C SER A 7 46.08 26.10 -10.57
N ILE A 8 45.72 26.56 -11.77
CA ILE A 8 44.39 26.32 -12.35
C ILE A 8 44.21 24.83 -12.68
N LEU A 9 45.22 24.17 -13.23
CA LEU A 9 45.17 22.72 -13.52
C LEU A 9 45.04 21.87 -12.24
N LEU A 10 45.71 22.26 -11.16
CA LEU A 10 45.58 21.59 -9.85
C LEU A 10 44.17 21.74 -9.27
N ILE A 11 43.57 22.93 -9.39
CA ILE A 11 42.19 23.17 -8.93
C ILE A 11 41.19 22.34 -9.74
N ILE A 12 41.34 22.27 -11.07
CA ILE A 12 40.49 21.44 -11.93
C ILE A 12 40.64 19.96 -11.58
N LEU A 13 41.86 19.48 -11.33
CA LEU A 13 42.10 18.10 -10.91
C LEU A 13 41.38 17.78 -9.59
N ILE A 14 41.47 18.68 -8.61
CA ILE A 14 40.80 18.56 -7.31
C ILE A 14 39.26 18.54 -7.49
N ILE A 15 38.70 19.47 -8.27
CA ILE A 15 37.26 19.57 -8.51
C ILE A 15 36.71 18.36 -9.27
N CYS A 16 37.46 17.79 -10.22
CA CYS A 16 37.00 16.64 -11.00
C CYS A 16 37.22 15.32 -10.27
N PHE A 17 38.34 15.14 -9.55
CA PHE A 17 38.68 13.85 -8.95
C PHE A 17 38.19 13.67 -7.52
N ILE A 18 38.03 14.74 -6.72
CA ILE A 18 37.48 14.58 -5.36
C ILE A 18 36.05 14.03 -5.37
N PRO A 19 35.11 14.49 -6.22
CA PRO A 19 33.77 13.92 -6.26
C PRO A 19 33.76 12.46 -6.71
N ILE A 20 34.62 12.09 -7.66
CA ILE A 20 34.77 10.70 -8.13
C ILE A 20 35.34 9.84 -6.99
N PHE A 21 36.36 10.33 -6.28
CA PHE A 21 36.95 9.65 -5.14
C PHE A 21 35.95 9.49 -3.99
N ILE A 22 35.19 10.54 -3.66
CA ILE A 22 34.11 10.52 -2.66
C ILE A 22 33.01 9.53 -3.07
N THR A 23 32.59 9.50 -4.33
CA THR A 23 31.55 8.57 -4.78
C THR A 23 32.04 7.12 -4.79
N THR A 24 33.32 6.87 -5.12
CA THR A 24 33.91 5.52 -5.00
C THR A 24 34.07 5.08 -3.55
N ILE A 25 34.38 6.00 -2.62
CA ILE A 25 34.45 5.70 -1.18
C ILE A 25 33.06 5.46 -0.61
N ILE A 26 32.06 6.30 -0.92
CA ILE A 26 30.68 6.11 -0.45
C ILE A 26 30.07 4.82 -0.99
N LYS A 27 30.37 4.43 -2.24
CA LYS A 27 29.94 3.13 -2.79
C LYS A 27 30.71 1.95 -2.20
N GLY A 28 31.93 2.16 -1.71
CA GLY A 28 32.82 1.15 -1.14
C GLY A 28 32.72 1.00 0.38
N ILE A 29 32.07 1.92 1.10
CA ILE A 29 31.69 1.73 2.49
C ILE A 29 30.56 0.69 2.49
N PRO A 30 30.78 -0.53 3.00
CA PRO A 30 29.67 -1.43 3.23
C PRO A 30 28.70 -0.71 4.16
N ARG A 31 27.45 -0.50 3.74
CA ARG A 31 26.38 -0.16 4.67
C ARG A 31 26.44 -1.23 5.75
N GLU A 32 26.68 -0.82 7.00
CA GLU A 32 26.50 -1.72 8.14
C GLU A 32 25.12 -2.35 7.97
N LYS A 33 25.08 -3.68 7.93
CA LYS A 33 23.80 -4.40 8.02
C LYS A 33 23.14 -3.89 9.29
N GLN A 34 22.09 -3.09 9.16
CA GLN A 34 21.24 -2.82 10.31
C GLN A 34 20.68 -4.19 10.72
N ASN A 35 21.15 -4.68 11.87
CA ASN A 35 20.54 -5.84 12.49
C ASN A 35 19.13 -5.39 12.88
N VAL A 36 18.14 -5.82 12.09
CA VAL A 36 16.72 -5.66 12.43
C VAL A 36 16.50 -6.46 13.71
N GLU A 37 16.55 -5.79 14.86
CA GLU A 37 16.32 -6.39 16.16
C GLU A 37 14.86 -6.85 16.25
N ILE A 38 14.64 -8.13 16.58
CA ILE A 38 13.29 -8.69 16.65
C ILE A 38 12.59 -8.10 17.87
N LYS A 39 11.63 -7.21 17.63
CA LYS A 39 10.61 -6.92 18.63
C LYS A 39 9.59 -8.04 18.61
N GLU A 40 9.66 -8.90 19.62
CA GLU A 40 8.72 -10.03 19.78
C GLU A 40 7.31 -9.58 20.14
N SER A 41 7.13 -8.32 20.56
CA SER A 41 5.84 -7.76 20.94
C SER A 41 5.48 -6.48 20.19
N VAL A 42 4.18 -6.31 19.99
CA VAL A 42 3.55 -5.17 19.30
C VAL A 42 2.50 -4.55 20.23
N LYS A 43 2.41 -3.22 20.25
CA LYS A 43 1.34 -2.50 20.92
C LYS A 43 0.19 -2.27 19.95
N VAL A 44 -1.01 -2.67 20.33
CA VAL A 44 -2.20 -2.63 19.47
C VAL A 44 -3.37 -2.02 20.24
N LEU A 45 -4.18 -1.22 19.56
CA LEU A 45 -5.42 -0.68 20.10
C LEU A 45 -6.58 -1.62 19.82
N VAL A 46 -7.02 -2.37 20.83
CA VAL A 46 -8.16 -3.31 20.77
C VAL A 46 -9.30 -2.75 21.61
N LYS A 47 -10.46 -2.49 20.99
CA LYS A 47 -11.64 -1.92 21.68
C LYS A 47 -11.28 -0.67 22.52
N GLU A 48 -10.51 0.24 21.92
CA GLU A 48 -10.01 1.48 22.52
C GLU A 48 -9.05 1.30 23.71
N LYS A 49 -8.58 0.08 23.97
CA LYS A 49 -7.57 -0.23 24.98
C LYS A 49 -6.27 -0.63 24.33
N GLN A 50 -5.17 -0.11 24.86
CA GLN A 50 -3.84 -0.50 24.44
C GLN A 50 -3.49 -1.86 25.05
N GLU A 51 -3.13 -2.81 24.19
CA GLU A 51 -2.67 -4.14 24.57
C GLU A 51 -1.29 -4.40 23.97
N SER A 52 -0.47 -5.19 24.67
CA SER A 52 0.82 -5.67 24.16
C SER A 52 0.67 -7.16 23.88
N MET A 53 0.98 -7.59 22.66
CA MET A 53 0.82 -8.99 22.23
C MET A 53 2.02 -9.48 21.43
N ASN A 54 2.19 -10.80 21.33
CA ASN A 54 3.24 -11.38 20.49
C ASN A 54 3.00 -11.00 19.02
N LEU A 55 4.09 -10.72 18.29
CA LEU A 55 4.03 -10.32 16.89
C LEU A 55 3.28 -11.34 16.01
N ASN A 56 3.49 -12.65 16.19
CA ASN A 56 2.78 -13.64 15.38
C ASN A 56 1.29 -13.71 15.72
N ASP A 57 0.92 -13.58 16.99
CA ASP A 57 -0.50 -13.53 17.38
C ASP A 57 -1.19 -12.31 16.77
N TYR A 58 -0.50 -11.16 16.78
CA TYR A 58 -0.96 -9.96 16.08
C TYR A 58 -1.15 -10.21 14.58
N LEU A 59 -0.16 -10.81 13.92
CA LEU A 59 -0.19 -11.08 12.49
C LEU A 59 -1.27 -12.07 12.08
N ILE A 60 -1.65 -13.04 12.93
CA ILE A 60 -2.81 -13.89 12.67
C ILE A 60 -4.09 -13.03 12.60
N GLY A 61 -4.22 -12.08 13.52
CA GLY A 61 -5.30 -11.08 13.52
C GLY A 61 -5.31 -10.20 12.29
N VAL A 62 -4.14 -9.79 11.80
CA VAL A 62 -4.01 -9.00 10.58
C VAL A 62 -4.38 -9.81 9.34
N VAL A 63 -3.76 -10.98 9.13
CA VAL A 63 -4.02 -11.78 7.92
C VAL A 63 -5.49 -12.21 7.85
N ALA A 64 -6.12 -12.51 8.99
CA ALA A 64 -7.55 -12.84 9.05
C ALA A 64 -8.47 -11.64 8.73
N ALA A 65 -8.01 -10.40 9.01
CA ALA A 65 -8.75 -9.19 8.71
C ALA A 65 -8.59 -8.73 7.26
N GLU A 66 -7.40 -8.97 6.69
CA GLU A 66 -6.98 -8.48 5.38
C GLU A 66 -7.34 -9.43 4.23
N MET A 67 -7.32 -10.75 4.46
CA MET A 67 -7.57 -11.74 3.40
C MET A 67 -8.72 -12.68 3.73
N PRO A 68 -9.58 -12.99 2.74
CA PRO A 68 -10.55 -14.08 2.86
C PRO A 68 -9.86 -15.42 3.17
N VAL A 69 -10.37 -16.14 4.16
CA VAL A 69 -9.76 -17.40 4.61
C VAL A 69 -9.76 -18.51 3.55
N ASN A 70 -10.58 -18.40 2.51
CA ASN A 70 -10.62 -19.35 1.39
C ASN A 70 -9.47 -19.15 0.39
N PHE A 71 -8.74 -18.03 0.43
CA PHE A 71 -7.59 -17.78 -0.44
C PHE A 71 -6.52 -18.88 -0.32
N TYR A 72 -5.75 -19.06 -1.38
CA TYR A 72 -4.70 -20.07 -1.47
C TYR A 72 -3.59 -19.83 -0.44
N GLU A 73 -2.97 -20.92 0.03
CA GLU A 73 -2.00 -20.86 1.12
C GLU A 73 -0.81 -19.94 0.80
N GLU A 74 -0.32 -19.95 -0.44
CA GLU A 74 0.79 -19.12 -0.88
C GLU A 74 0.45 -17.62 -0.87
N ALA A 75 -0.81 -17.25 -1.16
CA ALA A 75 -1.27 -15.87 -1.03
C ALA A 75 -1.35 -15.43 0.44
N LEU A 76 -1.87 -16.30 1.32
CA LEU A 76 -1.90 -16.04 2.77
C LEU A 76 -0.49 -15.90 3.36
N LYS A 77 0.47 -16.70 2.87
CA LYS A 77 1.89 -16.58 3.25
C LYS A 77 2.47 -15.25 2.77
N ALA A 78 2.21 -14.85 1.53
CA ALA A 78 2.69 -13.57 0.99
C ALA A 78 2.17 -12.40 1.85
N GLN A 79 0.89 -12.42 2.22
CA GLN A 79 0.32 -11.43 3.13
C GLN A 79 0.94 -11.47 4.52
N ALA A 80 1.22 -12.65 5.08
CA ALA A 80 1.88 -12.75 6.39
C ALA A 80 3.27 -12.07 6.38
N VAL A 81 4.07 -12.28 5.33
CA VAL A 81 5.39 -11.65 5.19
C VAL A 81 5.27 -10.14 4.94
N ALA A 82 4.34 -9.71 4.07
CA ALA A 82 4.09 -8.29 3.80
C ALA A 82 3.63 -7.55 5.06
N ALA A 83 2.63 -8.09 5.77
CA ALA A 83 2.13 -7.56 7.03
C ALA A 83 3.25 -7.47 8.08
N ARG A 84 4.05 -8.54 8.25
CA ARG A 84 5.20 -8.52 9.19
C ARG A 84 6.20 -7.43 8.85
N THR A 85 6.55 -7.30 7.58
CA THR A 85 7.50 -6.30 7.09
C THR A 85 6.98 -4.89 7.35
N PHE A 86 5.71 -4.63 7.04
CA PHE A 86 5.04 -3.37 7.32
C PHE A 86 5.07 -3.01 8.80
N THR A 87 4.66 -3.95 9.67
CA THR A 87 4.64 -3.76 11.13
C THR A 87 6.03 -3.45 11.66
N LEU A 88 7.05 -4.22 11.27
CA LEU A 88 8.42 -4.00 11.73
C LEU A 88 9.01 -2.68 11.21
N LYS A 89 8.76 -2.33 9.94
CA LYS A 89 9.19 -1.04 9.37
C LYS A 89 8.59 0.15 10.12
N LYS A 90 7.30 0.08 10.48
CA LYS A 90 6.65 1.10 11.31
C LYS A 90 7.27 1.19 12.69
N MET A 91 7.53 0.06 13.33
CA MET A 91 8.16 0.00 14.67
C MET A 91 9.63 0.42 14.68
N GLN A 92 10.32 0.33 13.55
CA GLN A 92 11.67 0.85 13.35
C GLN A 92 11.65 2.39 13.29
N ASN A 93 10.65 2.97 12.64
CA ASN A 93 10.49 4.42 12.52
C ASN A 93 9.92 5.04 13.81
N ASP A 94 9.01 4.35 14.50
CA ASP A 94 8.49 4.73 15.81
C ASP A 94 8.45 3.52 16.74
N SER A 95 9.41 3.48 17.66
CA SER A 95 9.58 2.40 18.62
C SER A 95 8.40 2.20 19.57
N ASN A 96 7.56 3.23 19.77
CA ASN A 96 6.41 3.23 20.66
C ASN A 96 5.07 3.22 19.91
N HIS A 97 5.09 2.99 18.59
CA HIS A 97 3.90 2.96 17.74
C HIS A 97 2.81 2.04 18.31
N ILE A 98 1.56 2.50 18.24
CA ILE A 98 0.38 1.73 18.64
C ILE A 98 -0.46 1.51 17.38
N PHE A 99 -0.53 0.27 16.92
CA PHE A 99 -1.29 -0.07 15.71
C PHE A 99 -2.80 0.02 15.97
N SER A 100 -3.51 0.65 15.04
CA SER A 100 -4.98 0.72 15.05
C SER A 100 -5.59 0.06 13.81
N LYS A 101 -6.87 -0.32 13.89
CA LYS A 101 -7.61 -0.89 12.75
C LYS A 101 -7.65 0.00 11.49
N LYS A 102 -7.34 1.30 11.62
CA LYS A 102 -7.30 2.24 10.48
C LYS A 102 -6.01 2.12 9.67
N GLU A 103 -4.92 1.70 10.30
CA GLU A 103 -3.60 1.61 9.64
C GLU A 103 -3.35 0.21 9.07
N GLN A 104 -3.82 -0.81 9.79
CA GLN A 104 -3.71 -2.20 9.41
C GLN A 104 -4.90 -2.92 10.02
N ALA A 105 -5.72 -3.59 9.20
CA ALA A 105 -6.92 -4.23 9.69
C ALA A 105 -6.55 -5.32 10.70
N TYR A 106 -7.38 -5.49 11.73
CA TYR A 106 -7.13 -6.45 12.80
C TYR A 106 -8.44 -7.01 13.34
N LEU A 107 -8.53 -8.35 13.40
CA LEU A 107 -9.62 -9.07 14.06
C LEU A 107 -9.10 -9.75 15.32
N THR A 108 -9.87 -9.66 16.42
CA THR A 108 -9.62 -10.51 17.58
C THR A 108 -10.05 -11.95 17.30
N LYS A 109 -9.67 -12.89 18.17
CA LYS A 109 -10.12 -14.28 18.06
C LYS A 109 -11.65 -14.39 18.12
N GLU A 110 -12.29 -13.58 18.95
CA GLU A 110 -13.75 -13.51 19.09
C GLU A 110 -14.41 -12.92 17.84
N ASP A 111 -13.81 -11.89 17.24
CA ASP A 111 -14.28 -11.33 15.95
C ASP A 111 -14.19 -12.42 14.86
N MET A 112 -13.09 -13.18 14.79
CA MET A 112 -12.92 -14.30 13.85
C MET A 112 -13.95 -15.40 14.05
N GLU A 113 -14.20 -15.82 15.30
CA GLU A 113 -15.19 -16.85 15.61
C GLU A 113 -16.61 -16.42 15.25
N SER A 114 -16.93 -15.14 15.47
CA SER A 114 -18.20 -14.55 15.07
C SER A 114 -18.36 -14.53 13.53
N SER A 115 -17.30 -14.21 12.79
CA SER A 115 -17.34 -14.16 11.32
C SER A 115 -17.35 -15.54 10.64
N TRP A 116 -16.60 -16.50 11.17
CA TRP A 116 -16.46 -17.84 10.56
C TRP A 116 -17.45 -18.88 11.11
N GLY A 117 -18.07 -18.59 12.24
CA GLY A 117 -18.90 -19.52 13.00
C GLY A 117 -18.06 -20.55 13.78
N THR A 118 -18.56 -20.96 14.94
CA THR A 118 -17.88 -21.88 15.86
C THR A 118 -17.47 -23.20 15.22
N GLU A 119 -18.26 -23.73 14.28
CA GLU A 119 -17.97 -25.00 13.61
C GLU A 119 -16.71 -24.94 12.72
N ASN A 120 -16.52 -23.85 11.98
CA ASN A 120 -15.38 -23.68 11.07
C ASN A 120 -14.20 -22.95 11.70
N PHE A 121 -14.41 -22.31 12.85
CA PHE A 121 -13.43 -21.45 13.51
C PHE A 121 -12.06 -22.12 13.66
N ALA A 122 -12.00 -23.31 14.26
CA ALA A 122 -10.73 -24.00 14.51
C ALA A 122 -9.96 -24.31 13.20
N LYS A 123 -10.66 -24.74 12.15
CA LYS A 123 -10.07 -25.03 10.84
C LYS A 123 -9.52 -23.77 10.18
N ASN A 124 -10.34 -22.72 10.13
CA ASN A 124 -10.01 -21.45 9.50
C ASN A 124 -8.86 -20.74 10.24
N TYR A 125 -8.94 -20.69 11.56
CA TYR A 125 -7.88 -20.15 12.41
C TYR A 125 -6.56 -20.88 12.20
N ASN A 126 -6.57 -22.21 12.14
CA ASN A 126 -5.35 -22.99 11.90
C ASN A 126 -4.75 -22.75 10.51
N LYS A 127 -5.58 -22.56 9.48
CA LYS A 127 -5.09 -22.23 8.13
C LYS A 127 -4.31 -20.91 8.13
N ILE A 128 -4.89 -19.85 8.71
CA ILE A 128 -4.23 -18.53 8.82
C ILE A 128 -2.97 -18.62 9.70
N ARG A 129 -3.10 -19.27 10.87
CA ARG A 129 -1.97 -19.49 11.78
C ARG A 129 -0.81 -20.20 11.09
N ASN A 130 -1.08 -21.22 10.29
CA ASN A 130 -0.03 -21.95 9.58
C ASN A 130 0.67 -21.06 8.54
N ALA A 131 -0.03 -20.19 7.82
CA ALA A 131 0.60 -19.23 6.91
C ALA A 131 1.56 -18.27 7.65
N VAL A 132 1.17 -17.79 8.84
CA VAL A 132 2.02 -16.90 9.67
C VAL A 132 3.23 -17.65 10.25
N VAL A 133 3.02 -18.86 10.78
CA VAL A 133 4.07 -19.67 11.42
C VAL A 133 5.06 -20.23 10.39
N ASN A 134 4.59 -20.66 9.22
CA ASN A 134 5.46 -21.20 8.16
C ASN A 134 6.33 -20.12 7.50
N THR A 135 6.02 -18.84 7.70
CA THR A 135 6.81 -17.69 7.25
C THR A 135 7.45 -16.95 8.43
N ASN A 136 7.64 -17.64 9.55
CA ASN A 136 8.13 -17.01 10.78
C ASN A 136 9.50 -16.36 10.55
N ASN A 137 9.67 -15.14 11.05
CA ASN A 137 10.86 -14.31 10.87
C ASN A 137 11.23 -13.99 9.42
N GLU A 138 10.35 -14.21 8.45
CA GLU A 138 10.58 -13.78 7.07
C GLU A 138 10.04 -12.35 6.86
N VAL A 139 10.84 -11.53 6.20
CA VAL A 139 10.55 -10.12 5.86
C VAL A 139 11.00 -9.82 4.44
N ILE A 140 10.51 -8.74 3.87
CA ILE A 140 10.89 -8.27 2.53
C ILE A 140 11.91 -7.14 2.69
N VAL A 141 13.04 -7.27 1.99
CA VAL A 141 14.13 -6.29 2.05
C VAL A 141 14.52 -5.78 0.66
N TYR A 142 14.93 -4.52 0.61
CA TYR A 142 15.56 -3.91 -0.55
C TYR A 142 16.92 -3.36 -0.13
N LYS A 143 17.99 -3.82 -0.79
CA LYS A 143 19.38 -3.44 -0.45
C LYS A 143 19.74 -3.63 1.04
N GLY A 144 19.13 -4.63 1.69
CA GLY A 144 19.34 -4.97 3.10
C GLY A 144 18.44 -4.24 4.09
N ASP A 145 17.66 -3.25 3.66
CA ASP A 145 16.74 -2.49 4.51
C ASP A 145 15.30 -3.02 4.36
N LEU A 146 14.50 -2.98 5.44
CA LEU A 146 13.07 -3.30 5.37
C LEU A 146 12.35 -2.33 4.41
N ILE A 147 11.46 -2.87 3.57
CA ILE A 147 10.67 -2.06 2.65
C ILE A 147 9.40 -1.49 3.30
N GLU A 148 8.78 -0.49 2.66
CA GLU A 148 7.36 -0.18 2.90
C GLU A 148 6.47 -1.21 2.20
N ALA A 149 6.20 -2.34 2.86
CA ALA A 149 5.38 -3.44 2.32
C ALA A 149 3.87 -3.14 2.36
N VAL A 150 3.45 -2.13 1.61
CA VAL A 150 2.04 -1.76 1.46
C VAL A 150 1.30 -2.74 0.54
N PHE A 151 0.02 -2.95 0.80
CA PHE A 151 -0.83 -3.84 0.03
C PHE A 151 -2.25 -3.30 -0.01
N HIS A 152 -3.04 -3.79 -0.97
CA HIS A 152 -4.42 -3.38 -1.17
C HIS A 152 -5.26 -4.57 -1.67
N SER A 153 -6.59 -4.43 -1.66
CA SER A 153 -7.49 -5.53 -2.01
C SER A 153 -7.38 -5.93 -3.48
N THR A 154 -7.71 -5.00 -4.38
CA THR A 154 -7.84 -5.28 -5.81
C THR A 154 -7.35 -4.07 -6.60
N SER A 155 -6.49 -4.28 -7.58
CA SER A 155 -6.05 -3.24 -8.51
C SER A 155 -7.05 -3.05 -9.65
N ALA A 156 -6.84 -2.02 -10.47
CA ALA A 156 -7.59 -1.82 -11.71
C ALA A 156 -6.98 -2.59 -12.91
N GLY A 157 -6.29 -3.70 -12.64
CA GLY A 157 -5.55 -4.53 -13.61
C GLY A 157 -4.04 -4.28 -13.63
N MET A 158 -3.59 -3.17 -13.03
CA MET A 158 -2.19 -2.80 -12.85
C MET A 158 -2.06 -2.10 -11.49
N THR A 159 -0.94 -2.30 -10.80
CA THR A 159 -0.63 -1.53 -9.59
C THR A 159 -0.17 -0.12 -9.94
N GLN A 160 -0.21 0.80 -8.98
CA GLN A 160 0.28 2.17 -9.10
C GLN A 160 1.69 2.29 -8.52
N SER A 161 2.47 3.22 -9.05
CA SER A 161 3.74 3.60 -8.44
C SER A 161 3.52 4.46 -7.19
N ALA A 162 4.43 4.38 -6.21
CA ALA A 162 4.43 5.28 -5.07
C ALA A 162 4.56 6.76 -5.47
N LYS A 163 5.22 7.04 -6.61
CA LYS A 163 5.37 8.40 -7.13
C LYS A 163 4.04 8.99 -7.55
N ASP A 164 3.20 8.20 -8.23
CA ASP A 164 1.92 8.68 -8.73
C ASP A 164 0.89 8.88 -7.60
N VAL A 165 1.00 8.09 -6.53
CA VAL A 165 0.04 8.14 -5.40
C VAL A 165 0.50 9.07 -4.28
N TRP A 166 1.79 9.11 -3.97
CA TRP A 166 2.35 9.84 -2.82
C TRP A 166 3.40 10.89 -3.20
N GLY A 167 3.72 11.05 -4.49
CA GLY A 167 4.73 12.01 -4.95
C GLY A 167 6.18 11.59 -4.70
N GLU A 168 6.42 10.39 -4.14
CA GLU A 168 7.75 9.91 -3.78
C GLU A 168 8.17 8.70 -4.63
N GLU A 169 9.38 8.76 -5.21
CA GLU A 169 9.96 7.63 -5.93
C GLU A 169 10.51 6.58 -4.96
N ILE A 170 9.77 5.49 -4.80
CA ILE A 170 10.18 4.33 -4.01
C ILE A 170 10.51 3.18 -4.98
N PRO A 171 11.79 2.75 -5.12
CA PRO A 171 12.24 1.89 -6.22
C PRO A 171 11.53 0.54 -6.37
N TYR A 172 11.04 -0.02 -5.25
CA TYR A 172 10.33 -1.31 -5.22
C TYR A 172 8.81 -1.16 -5.24
N LEU A 173 8.27 0.06 -5.20
CA LEU A 173 6.83 0.34 -5.33
C LEU A 173 6.56 1.03 -6.67
N VAL A 174 6.70 0.24 -7.72
CA VAL A 174 6.43 0.64 -9.11
C VAL A 174 5.20 -0.07 -9.64
N SER A 175 4.67 0.41 -10.76
CA SER A 175 3.55 -0.25 -11.43
C SER A 175 3.98 -1.60 -12.01
N VAL A 176 3.25 -2.64 -11.68
CA VAL A 176 3.38 -4.00 -12.22
C VAL A 176 2.01 -4.55 -12.65
N ASP A 177 2.04 -5.60 -13.45
CA ASP A 177 0.85 -6.30 -13.94
C ASP A 177 0.06 -6.92 -12.79
N SER A 178 -1.26 -6.81 -12.84
CA SER A 178 -2.18 -7.54 -11.96
C SER A 178 -3.49 -7.80 -12.70
N LEU A 179 -3.39 -8.23 -13.96
CA LEU A 179 -4.54 -8.26 -14.88
C LEU A 179 -5.67 -9.17 -14.41
N GLU A 180 -5.34 -10.20 -13.63
CA GLU A 180 -6.29 -11.17 -13.10
C GLU A 180 -7.25 -10.58 -12.06
N ASP A 181 -6.93 -9.40 -11.54
CA ASP A 181 -7.78 -8.66 -10.61
C ASP A 181 -9.15 -8.33 -11.21
N ILE A 182 -9.27 -8.31 -12.54
CA ILE A 182 -10.55 -8.16 -13.24
C ILE A 182 -11.59 -9.22 -12.86
N ASN A 183 -11.13 -10.39 -12.38
CA ASN A 183 -11.97 -11.50 -11.97
C ASN A 183 -12.36 -11.41 -10.48
N SER A 184 -11.84 -10.44 -9.73
CA SER A 184 -12.19 -10.21 -8.33
C SER A 184 -13.67 -9.77 -8.20
N PRO A 185 -14.41 -10.27 -7.20
CA PRO A 185 -15.72 -9.72 -6.87
C PRO A 185 -15.66 -8.25 -6.42
N GLU A 186 -14.49 -7.77 -5.96
CA GLU A 186 -14.25 -6.39 -5.54
C GLU A 186 -13.68 -5.52 -6.69
N TYR A 187 -13.79 -5.97 -7.95
CA TYR A 187 -13.22 -5.25 -9.08
C TYR A 187 -14.08 -4.05 -9.53
N LEU A 188 -15.41 -4.13 -9.45
CA LEU A 188 -16.30 -3.04 -9.88
C LEU A 188 -17.26 -2.64 -8.78
N HIS A 189 -17.22 -1.35 -8.43
CA HIS A 189 -18.14 -0.77 -7.46
C HIS A 189 -18.83 0.45 -8.06
N LYS A 190 -20.07 0.68 -7.62
CA LYS A 190 -20.85 1.86 -7.98
C LYS A 190 -21.38 2.54 -6.74
N LYS A 191 -21.26 3.86 -6.68
CA LYS A 191 -21.91 4.70 -5.67
C LYS A 191 -22.74 5.76 -6.34
N THR A 192 -23.93 5.98 -5.81
CA THR A 192 -24.85 6.98 -6.30
C THR A 192 -25.07 8.02 -5.22
N PHE A 193 -24.92 9.29 -5.59
CA PHE A 193 -25.12 10.44 -4.72
C PHE A 193 -26.21 11.32 -5.33
N THR A 194 -27.05 11.93 -4.49
CA THR A 194 -27.81 13.09 -4.95
C THR A 194 -26.83 14.23 -5.23
N GLN A 195 -27.22 15.20 -6.06
CA GLN A 195 -26.35 16.36 -6.31
C GLN A 195 -26.00 17.11 -5.01
N GLN A 196 -26.98 17.21 -4.10
CA GLN A 196 -26.79 17.85 -2.81
C GLN A 196 -25.80 17.07 -1.93
N ASP A 197 -25.99 15.76 -1.77
CA ASP A 197 -25.09 14.91 -0.96
C ASP A 197 -23.65 14.91 -1.51
N PHE A 198 -23.50 14.85 -2.84
CA PHE A 198 -22.19 14.95 -3.49
C PHE A 198 -21.49 16.28 -3.13
N ILE A 199 -22.21 17.40 -3.22
CA ILE A 199 -21.68 18.73 -2.88
C ILE A 199 -21.34 18.83 -1.39
N GLU A 200 -22.23 18.33 -0.52
CA GLU A 200 -22.05 18.39 0.93
C GLU A 200 -20.80 17.62 1.37
N LYS A 201 -20.56 16.41 0.83
CA LYS A 201 -19.35 15.63 1.10
C LYS A 201 -18.05 16.34 0.74
N ILE A 202 -18.03 17.11 -0.35
CA ILE A 202 -16.85 17.91 -0.70
C ILE A 202 -16.71 19.13 0.22
N LYS A 203 -17.83 19.81 0.53
CA LYS A 203 -17.86 20.99 1.41
C LYS A 203 -17.45 20.69 2.85
N GLU A 204 -17.72 19.49 3.35
CA GLU A 204 -17.30 19.04 4.69
C GLU A 204 -15.78 19.14 4.90
N HIS A 205 -15.00 19.05 3.83
CA HIS A 205 -13.54 19.10 3.87
C HIS A 205 -12.93 20.38 3.29
N ILE A 206 -13.72 21.21 2.59
CA ILE A 206 -13.24 22.39 1.87
C ILE A 206 -14.16 23.59 2.11
N ASN A 207 -13.75 24.49 3.02
CA ASN A 207 -14.55 25.63 3.48
C ASN A 207 -14.92 26.65 2.38
N ASP A 208 -14.09 26.81 1.35
CA ASP A 208 -14.27 27.78 0.26
C ASP A 208 -14.70 27.12 -1.07
N PHE A 209 -15.30 25.93 -0.98
CA PHE A 209 -15.85 25.22 -2.13
C PHE A 209 -17.12 25.92 -2.66
N GLN A 210 -17.14 26.17 -3.96
CA GLN A 210 -18.22 26.87 -4.67
C GLN A 210 -18.59 26.12 -5.94
N THR A 211 -19.88 26.20 -6.27
CA THR A 211 -20.47 25.72 -7.53
C THR A 211 -21.18 26.89 -8.20
N TYR A 212 -21.26 26.89 -9.53
CA TYR A 212 -21.75 28.03 -10.32
C TYR A 212 -22.90 27.71 -11.27
N THR A 213 -23.28 26.44 -11.37
CA THR A 213 -24.34 25.92 -12.24
C THR A 213 -25.42 25.20 -11.43
N ASP A 214 -26.58 25.04 -12.04
CA ASP A 214 -27.70 24.31 -11.43
C ASP A 214 -27.43 22.81 -11.30
N GLU A 215 -26.53 22.26 -12.13
CA GLU A 215 -26.20 20.84 -12.14
C GLU A 215 -24.70 20.62 -11.99
N ILE A 216 -24.30 20.09 -10.83
CA ILE A 216 -22.88 19.92 -10.46
C ILE A 216 -22.08 19.10 -11.47
N ILE A 217 -22.70 18.18 -12.21
CA ILE A 217 -22.00 17.38 -13.22
C ILE A 217 -21.33 18.24 -14.31
N ASN A 218 -21.88 19.42 -14.60
CA ASN A 218 -21.33 20.33 -15.60
C ASN A 218 -20.07 21.06 -15.12
N GLU A 219 -19.73 20.93 -13.84
CA GLU A 219 -18.54 21.48 -13.21
C GLU A 219 -17.56 20.39 -12.74
N ILE A 220 -17.78 19.15 -13.17
CA ILE A 220 -16.89 18.02 -12.91
C ILE A 220 -16.12 17.69 -14.18
N GLN A 221 -14.80 17.77 -14.11
CA GLN A 221 -13.93 17.39 -15.22
C GLN A 221 -12.69 16.66 -14.71
N ILE A 222 -12.49 15.43 -15.17
CA ILE A 222 -11.23 14.71 -14.94
C ILE A 222 -10.14 15.39 -15.75
N VAL A 223 -9.16 15.98 -15.04
CA VAL A 223 -8.09 16.78 -15.63
C VAL A 223 -6.99 15.86 -16.16
N SER A 224 -6.63 14.84 -15.41
CA SER A 224 -5.59 13.88 -15.79
C SER A 224 -5.76 12.53 -15.11
N ARG A 225 -5.13 11.50 -15.69
CA ARG A 225 -5.04 10.15 -15.15
C ARG A 225 -3.59 9.68 -15.15
N THR A 226 -3.27 8.77 -14.24
CA THR A 226 -2.05 7.96 -14.34
C THR A 226 -2.12 7.06 -15.58
N LYS A 227 -0.99 6.47 -15.98
CA LYS A 227 -0.94 5.55 -17.13
C LYS A 227 -1.85 4.34 -16.92
N GLU A 228 -2.03 3.91 -15.68
CA GLU A 228 -2.85 2.78 -15.24
C GLU A 228 -4.35 3.16 -15.11
N GLY A 229 -4.70 4.42 -15.36
CA GLY A 229 -6.08 4.90 -15.46
C GLY A 229 -6.67 5.48 -14.18
N TYR A 230 -5.91 5.54 -13.09
CA TYR A 230 -6.36 6.19 -11.85
C TYR A 230 -6.46 7.70 -12.05
N VAL A 231 -7.47 8.34 -11.47
CA VAL A 231 -7.64 9.80 -11.54
C VAL A 231 -6.50 10.45 -10.77
N ALA A 232 -5.64 11.18 -11.47
CA ALA A 232 -4.56 11.93 -10.83
C ALA A 232 -5.08 13.28 -10.36
N GLN A 233 -5.75 14.03 -11.25
CA GLN A 233 -6.40 15.30 -10.92
C GLN A 233 -7.81 15.39 -11.50
N ILE A 234 -8.70 16.02 -10.74
CA ILE A 234 -10.08 16.29 -11.12
C ILE A 234 -10.48 17.68 -10.67
N GLN A 235 -11.16 18.40 -11.55
CA GLN A 235 -11.86 19.62 -11.22
C GLN A 235 -13.27 19.29 -10.74
N ILE A 236 -13.67 19.87 -9.61
CA ILE A 236 -15.04 19.85 -9.09
C ILE A 236 -15.35 21.29 -8.64
N GLY A 237 -16.29 21.95 -9.32
CA GLY A 237 -16.60 23.35 -9.05
C GLY A 237 -15.38 24.26 -9.23
N ASN A 238 -15.09 25.06 -8.21
CA ASN A 238 -13.91 25.95 -8.18
C ASN A 238 -12.60 25.29 -7.72
N LYS A 239 -12.57 23.97 -7.49
CA LYS A 239 -11.41 23.25 -6.95
C LYS A 239 -10.82 22.26 -7.94
N ILE A 240 -9.49 22.17 -7.93
CA ILE A 240 -8.73 21.06 -8.52
C ILE A 240 -8.24 20.21 -7.34
N LEU A 241 -8.59 18.92 -7.37
CA LEU A 241 -8.32 17.97 -6.30
C LEU A 241 -7.60 16.75 -6.86
N ASP A 242 -6.81 16.10 -6.01
CA ASP A 242 -6.21 14.80 -6.34
C ASP A 242 -7.29 13.70 -6.28
N GLY A 243 -7.20 12.70 -7.14
CA GLY A 243 -8.21 11.63 -7.17
C GLY A 243 -8.28 10.83 -5.87
N GLU A 244 -7.17 10.63 -5.17
CA GLU A 244 -7.16 10.00 -3.83
C GLU A 244 -7.88 10.85 -2.77
N VAL A 245 -7.82 12.17 -2.89
CA VAL A 245 -8.55 13.09 -1.99
C VAL A 245 -10.05 12.95 -2.24
N VAL A 246 -10.48 12.95 -3.51
CA VAL A 246 -11.89 12.75 -3.87
C VAL A 246 -12.39 11.37 -3.45
N ARG A 247 -11.59 10.32 -3.67
CA ARG A 247 -11.85 8.98 -3.17
C ARG A 247 -12.10 8.99 -1.66
N SER A 248 -11.26 9.66 -0.88
CA SER A 248 -11.43 9.76 0.57
C SER A 248 -12.72 10.51 0.96
N TYR A 249 -13.01 11.66 0.34
CA TYR A 249 -14.18 12.49 0.70
C TYR A 249 -15.50 11.81 0.36
N LEU A 250 -15.56 11.15 -0.79
CA LEU A 250 -16.76 10.43 -1.24
C LEU A 250 -16.82 8.99 -0.73
N GLY A 251 -15.78 8.54 -0.02
CA GLY A 251 -15.66 7.18 0.49
C GLY A 251 -15.62 6.13 -0.62
N LEU A 252 -15.00 6.41 -1.76
CA LEU A 252 -14.92 5.49 -2.91
C LEU A 252 -13.91 4.35 -2.66
N GLU A 253 -14.11 3.22 -3.33
CA GLU A 253 -13.26 2.04 -3.21
C GLU A 253 -11.85 2.30 -3.76
N SER A 254 -11.73 3.05 -4.86
CA SER A 254 -10.43 3.42 -5.48
C SER A 254 -10.49 4.81 -6.11
N SER A 255 -9.32 5.34 -6.50
CA SER A 255 -9.22 6.55 -7.33
C SER A 255 -9.33 6.27 -8.84
N ASN A 256 -9.49 5.01 -9.26
CA ASN A 256 -9.80 4.65 -10.64
C ASN A 256 -11.31 4.68 -10.85
N PHE A 257 -11.85 5.89 -11.04
CA PHE A 257 -13.29 6.07 -11.21
C PHE A 257 -13.68 6.87 -12.46
N THR A 258 -14.93 6.72 -12.86
CA THR A 258 -15.66 7.64 -13.76
C THR A 258 -16.83 8.24 -13.00
N ILE A 259 -17.29 9.42 -13.43
CA ILE A 259 -18.43 10.12 -12.85
C ILE A 259 -19.39 10.46 -13.98
N ASP A 260 -20.63 10.01 -13.82
CA ASP A 260 -21.69 10.16 -14.82
C ASP A 260 -22.98 10.64 -14.15
N LYS A 261 -23.86 11.27 -14.92
CA LYS A 261 -25.22 11.61 -14.46
C LYS A 261 -26.18 10.50 -14.88
N VAL A 262 -26.85 9.90 -13.90
CA VAL A 262 -27.86 8.85 -14.12
C VAL A 262 -29.11 9.20 -13.33
N ASP A 263 -30.26 9.32 -14.00
CA ASP A 263 -31.56 9.64 -13.40
C ASP A 263 -31.54 10.87 -12.48
N GLY A 264 -30.77 11.90 -12.85
CA GLY A 264 -30.64 13.14 -12.08
C GLY A 264 -29.63 13.09 -10.92
N ASN A 265 -29.08 11.92 -10.62
CA ASN A 265 -28.08 11.68 -9.60
C ASN A 265 -26.66 11.61 -10.19
N ILE A 266 -25.66 11.69 -9.32
CA ILE A 266 -24.25 11.49 -9.65
C ILE A 266 -23.89 10.03 -9.36
N GLU A 267 -23.63 9.26 -10.41
CA GLU A 267 -23.11 7.90 -10.30
C GLU A 267 -21.59 7.92 -10.46
N VAL A 268 -20.88 7.33 -9.50
CA VAL A 268 -19.44 7.13 -9.53
C VAL A 268 -19.16 5.64 -9.67
N SER A 269 -18.54 5.24 -10.79
CA SER A 269 -18.15 3.85 -11.05
C SER A 269 -16.65 3.69 -10.82
N CYS A 270 -16.26 2.85 -9.86
CA CYS A 270 -14.87 2.58 -9.48
C CYS A 270 -14.39 1.22 -10.00
N LYS A 271 -13.09 1.15 -10.36
CA LYS A 271 -12.38 -0.09 -10.66
C LYS A 271 -11.32 -0.38 -9.59
N GLY A 272 -11.29 -1.61 -9.11
CA GLY A 272 -10.45 -2.03 -7.99
C GLY A 272 -10.88 -1.45 -6.66
N TYR A 273 -10.15 -1.85 -5.61
CA TYR A 273 -10.39 -1.52 -4.22
C TYR A 273 -9.04 -1.29 -3.52
N GLY A 274 -8.85 -0.07 -3.03
CA GLY A 274 -7.65 0.35 -2.31
C GLY A 274 -6.82 1.39 -3.06
N HIS A 275 -5.65 1.70 -2.53
CA HIS A 275 -4.75 2.72 -3.09
C HIS A 275 -3.95 2.22 -4.32
N GLY A 276 -3.96 0.91 -4.60
CA GLY A 276 -3.34 0.36 -5.80
C GLY A 276 -1.81 0.19 -5.74
N VAL A 277 -1.13 0.56 -4.66
CA VAL A 277 0.34 0.48 -4.54
C VAL A 277 0.75 -0.84 -3.87
N GLY A 278 1.88 -1.41 -4.30
CA GLY A 278 2.42 -2.65 -3.73
C GLY A 278 1.58 -3.87 -4.09
N MET A 279 1.41 -4.81 -3.15
CA MET A 279 0.78 -6.09 -3.44
C MET A 279 -0.75 -6.00 -3.54
N SER A 280 -1.32 -6.50 -4.65
CA SER A 280 -2.75 -6.79 -4.75
C SER A 280 -3.08 -8.12 -4.08
N GLN A 281 -4.05 -8.14 -3.16
CA GLN A 281 -4.44 -9.35 -2.43
C GLN A 281 -5.14 -10.36 -3.33
N TYR A 282 -6.09 -9.93 -4.16
CA TYR A 282 -6.75 -10.81 -5.14
C TYR A 282 -5.80 -11.21 -6.27
N GLY A 283 -4.90 -10.32 -6.67
CA GLY A 283 -3.84 -10.66 -7.62
C GLY A 283 -2.88 -11.70 -7.08
N ALA A 284 -2.50 -11.61 -5.79
CA ALA A 284 -1.71 -12.64 -5.11
C ALA A 284 -2.44 -13.99 -5.05
N ASP A 285 -3.75 -14.00 -4.81
CA ASP A 285 -4.56 -15.23 -4.83
C ASP A 285 -4.61 -15.88 -6.21
N SER A 286 -4.76 -15.09 -7.27
CA SER A 286 -4.73 -15.58 -8.65
C SER A 286 -3.37 -16.16 -9.03
N LEU A 287 -2.27 -15.51 -8.64
CA LEU A 287 -0.92 -16.05 -8.84
C LEU A 287 -0.73 -17.35 -8.05
N ALA A 288 -1.18 -17.42 -6.81
CA ALA A 288 -1.13 -18.64 -6.01
C ALA A 288 -1.96 -19.78 -6.64
N GLN A 289 -3.13 -19.48 -7.20
CA GLN A 289 -3.94 -20.45 -7.96
C GLN A 289 -3.20 -20.99 -9.20
N LYS A 290 -2.38 -20.16 -9.83
CA LYS A 290 -1.51 -20.53 -10.96
C LYS A 290 -0.26 -21.29 -10.55
N GLY A 291 -0.05 -21.53 -9.25
CA GLY A 291 1.06 -22.31 -8.71
C GLY A 291 2.30 -21.50 -8.35
N TYR A 292 2.22 -20.17 -8.33
CA TYR A 292 3.31 -19.33 -7.85
C TYR A 292 3.47 -19.48 -6.33
N THR A 293 4.71 -19.54 -5.88
CA THR A 293 5.05 -19.52 -4.46
C THR A 293 4.89 -18.11 -3.88
N TYR A 294 4.73 -18.00 -2.56
CA TYR A 294 4.64 -16.70 -1.90
C TYR A 294 5.85 -15.79 -2.15
N LYS A 295 7.05 -16.35 -2.35
CA LYS A 295 8.25 -15.57 -2.66
C LYS A 295 8.16 -14.95 -4.05
N GLU A 296 7.76 -15.74 -5.05
CA GLU A 296 7.56 -15.24 -6.42
C GLU A 296 6.43 -14.20 -6.48
N ILE A 297 5.37 -14.39 -5.71
CA ILE A 297 4.29 -13.39 -5.56
C ILE A 297 4.83 -12.07 -5.01
N LEU A 298 5.62 -12.13 -3.92
CA LEU A 298 6.20 -10.94 -3.31
C LEU A 298 7.20 -10.24 -4.24
N GLU A 299 8.08 -10.98 -4.91
CA GLU A 299 9.06 -10.44 -5.85
C GLU A 299 8.41 -9.83 -7.11
N HIS A 300 7.23 -10.32 -7.50
CA HIS A 300 6.41 -9.72 -8.55
C HIS A 300 5.89 -8.33 -8.15
N TYR A 301 5.29 -8.19 -6.96
CA TYR A 301 4.69 -6.92 -6.52
C TYR A 301 5.67 -5.91 -5.93
N TYR A 302 6.80 -6.38 -5.40
CA TYR A 302 7.84 -5.55 -4.81
C TYR A 302 9.13 -5.72 -5.62
N THR A 303 9.32 -4.85 -6.62
CA THR A 303 10.39 -4.98 -7.62
C THR A 303 11.79 -4.93 -7.01
N ASP A 304 12.69 -5.79 -7.47
CA ASP A 304 14.09 -5.88 -7.03
C ASP A 304 14.25 -6.12 -5.52
N THR A 305 13.23 -6.68 -4.86
CA THR A 305 13.29 -7.08 -3.44
C THR A 305 13.63 -8.55 -3.29
N ALA A 306 13.88 -8.96 -2.06
CA ALA A 306 14.04 -10.37 -1.70
C ALA A 306 13.40 -10.65 -0.34
N VAL A 307 12.96 -11.90 -0.16
CA VAL A 307 12.57 -12.40 1.16
C VAL A 307 13.82 -12.79 1.95
N SER A 308 14.00 -12.18 3.13
CA SER A 308 15.10 -12.47 4.05
C SER A 308 14.56 -13.01 5.36
N VAL A 309 15.32 -13.91 5.99
CA VAL A 309 15.06 -14.37 7.36
C VAL A 309 15.83 -13.45 8.32
N ILE A 310 15.14 -12.82 9.26
CA ILE A 310 15.79 -12.08 10.35
C ILE A 310 16.16 -13.05 11.49
N SER A 311 17.41 -13.00 11.93
CA SER A 311 17.90 -13.80 13.05
C SER A 311 17.43 -13.20 14.39
N ARG A 312 17.12 -14.08 15.34
CA ARG A 312 16.96 -13.72 16.76
C ARG A 312 18.27 -13.27 17.37
#